data_AF-A0A3R9WKK9-F1
#
_entry.id   AF-A0A3R9WKK9-F1
#
_cell.length_a   1.000
_cell.length_b   1.000
_cell.length_c   1.000
_cell.angle_alpha   90.00
_cell.angle_beta   90.00
_cell.angle_gamma   90.00
#
_symmetry.space_group_name_H-M   'P 1'
#
loop_
_entity.id
_entity.type
_entity.pdbx_description
1 polymer ?
#
loop_
_entity_poly.entity_id
_entity_poly.type
_entity_poly.pdbx_seq_one_letter_code
_entity_poly.pdbx_strand_id
1 'polypeptide(L)' 'MLVHSKAGRWAVWTVFALLFLPLFALPLLVVLAASFAGHWSGAFPSDPTTAHYAAAGRGVVGGGRVGGEGPGPVAGE' A
#
# COMPACT_ATOMS: atom_id res chain seq x y z
N MET A 1 25.62 0.21 -37.04
CA MET A 1 24.50 -0.59 -36.49
C MET A 1 24.74 -0.89 -35.00
N LEU A 2 24.46 0.06 -34.10
CA LEU A 2 24.65 -0.16 -32.65
C LEU A 2 23.52 -1.01 -32.04
N VAL A 3 22.37 -1.11 -32.71
CA VAL A 3 21.22 -1.92 -32.30
C VAL A 3 21.29 -3.40 -32.71
N HIS A 4 22.13 -3.78 -33.68
CA HIS A 4 22.35 -5.20 -34.05
C HIS A 4 23.45 -5.87 -33.23
N SER A 5 24.21 -5.08 -32.48
CA SER A 5 25.13 -5.59 -31.47
C SER A 5 24.34 -6.11 -30.28
N LYS A 6 24.75 -7.27 -29.76
CA LYS A 6 24.14 -7.89 -28.58
C LYS A 6 24.15 -6.94 -27.37
N ALA A 7 25.19 -6.10 -27.24
CA ALA A 7 25.31 -5.10 -26.17
C ALA A 7 24.30 -3.96 -26.32
N GLY A 8 24.06 -3.45 -27.54
CA GLY A 8 23.09 -2.37 -27.76
C GLY A 8 21.66 -2.80 -27.45
N ARG A 9 21.30 -4.05 -27.79
CA ARG A 9 20.00 -4.63 -27.41
C ARG A 9 19.82 -4.67 -25.89
N TRP A 10 20.80 -5.15 -25.14
CA TRP A 10 20.74 -5.18 -23.68
C TRP A 10 20.66 -3.78 -23.07
N ALA A 11 21.43 -2.81 -23.58
CA ALA A 11 21.37 -1.43 -23.10
C ALA A 11 19.95 -0.84 -23.25
N VAL A 12 19.32 -1.02 -24.42
CA VAL A 12 17.95 -0.55 -24.66
C VAL A 12 16.95 -1.24 -23.73
N TRP A 13 17.05 -2.56 -23.55
CA TRP A 13 16.18 -3.30 -22.62
C TRP A 13 16.35 -2.85 -21.17
N THR A 14 17.59 -2.64 -20.71
CA THR A 14 17.87 -2.15 -19.36
C THR A 14 17.31 -0.75 -19.15
N VAL A 15 17.52 0.17 -20.09
CA VAL A 15 16.97 1.53 -19.99
C VAL A 15 15.44 1.49 -20.01
N PHE A 16 14.85 0.70 -20.90
CA PHE A 16 13.40 0.53 -20.94
C PHE A 16 12.87 -0.03 -19.62
N ALA A 17 13.45 -1.11 -19.11
CA ALA A 17 13.05 -1.71 -17.84
C ALA A 17 13.24 -0.74 -16.66
N LEU A 18 14.35 0.00 -16.61
CA LEU A 18 14.60 0.98 -15.55
C LEU A 18 13.60 2.15 -15.57
N LEU A 19 13.05 2.52 -16.72
CA LEU A 19 12.03 3.57 -16.79
C LEU A 19 10.62 3.02 -16.56
N PHE A 20 10.31 1.89 -17.18
CA PHE A 20 8.97 1.32 -17.18
C PHE A 20 8.68 0.59 -15.88
N LEU A 21 9.63 -0.18 -15.34
CA LEU A 21 9.38 -0.99 -14.16
C LEU A 21 9.06 -0.14 -12.93
N PRO A 22 9.75 0.97 -12.61
CA PRO A 22 9.33 1.83 -11.51
C PRO A 22 7.95 2.44 -11.74
N LEU A 23 7.62 2.85 -12.96
CA LEU A 23 6.32 3.46 -13.26
C LEU A 23 5.14 2.52 -12.92
N PHE A 24 5.31 1.21 -13.14
CA PHE A 24 4.26 0.21 -12.92
C PHE A 24 4.40 -0.55 -11.60
N ALA A 25 5.62 -0.94 -11.22
CA ALA A 25 5.87 -1.78 -10.05
C ALA A 25 5.93 -0.97 -8.75
N LEU A 26 6.41 0.28 -8.78
CA LEU A 26 6.50 1.11 -7.58
C LEU A 26 5.16 1.26 -6.83
N PRO A 27 4.01 1.58 -7.48
CA PRO A 27 2.74 1.66 -6.77
C PRO A 27 2.32 0.33 -6.13
N LEU A 28 2.59 -0.80 -6.79
CA LEU A 28 2.31 -2.12 -6.22
C LEU A 28 3.21 -2.44 -5.02
N LEU A 29 4.50 -2.08 -5.11
CA LEU A 29 5.44 -2.21 -4.01
C LEU A 29 5.05 -1.33 -2.82
N VAL A 30 4.49 -0.13 -3.07
CA VAL A 30 3.93 0.75 -2.04
C VAL A 30 2.77 0.09 -1.32
N VAL A 31 1.82 -0.50 -2.05
CA VAL A 31 0.68 -1.24 -1.45
C VAL A 31 1.17 -2.43 -0.63
N LEU A 32 2.15 -3.17 -1.16
CA LEU A 32 2.75 -4.29 -0.45
C LEU A 32 3.41 -3.82 0.85
N ALA A 33 4.23 -2.78 0.80
CA ALA A 33 4.89 -2.20 1.97
C ALA A 33 3.88 -1.67 3.00
N ALA A 34 2.83 -0.98 2.55
CA ALA A 34 1.76 -0.48 3.41
C ALA A 34 1.00 -1.61 4.11
N SER A 35 0.86 -2.77 3.48
CA SER A 35 0.22 -3.96 4.10
C SER A 35 1.01 -4.49 5.30
N PHE A 36 2.28 -4.11 5.43
CA PHE A 36 3.13 -4.43 6.58
C PHE A 36 3.46 -3.23 7.47
N ALA A 37 2.92 -2.04 7.19
CA ALA A 37 3.23 -0.83 7.95
C ALA A 37 2.08 -0.48 8.91
N GLY A 38 2.43 -0.10 10.14
CA GLY A 38 1.48 0.49 11.09
C GLY A 38 1.10 1.90 10.67
N HIS A 39 2.09 2.70 10.24
CA HIS A 39 1.86 4.05 9.74
C HIS A 39 2.94 4.49 8.74
N TRP A 40 2.68 5.62 8.08
CA TRP A 40 3.62 6.26 7.15
C TRP A 40 3.95 7.66 7.67
N SER A 41 5.22 7.89 8.00
CA SER A 41 5.72 9.19 8.49
C SER A 41 6.61 9.93 7.48
N GLY A 42 6.92 9.29 6.34
CA GLY A 42 7.78 9.83 5.29
C GLY A 42 7.76 8.94 4.04
N ALA A 43 8.86 8.92 3.27
CA ALA A 43 8.96 8.09 2.06
C ALA A 43 9.06 6.58 2.34
N PHE A 44 9.30 6.19 3.59
CA PHE A 44 9.45 4.81 4.01
C PHE A 44 8.36 4.39 5.02
N PRO A 45 7.94 3.11 4.99
CA PRO A 45 7.01 2.57 5.98
C PRO A 45 7.65 2.59 7.37
N SER A 46 6.83 2.82 8.40
CA SER A 46 7.22 2.80 9.81
C SER A 46 6.37 1.78 10.57
N ASP A 47 6.88 1.31 11.72
CA ASP A 47 6.25 0.30 12.58
C ASP A 47 5.81 -0.97 11.84
N PRO A 48 6.74 -1.91 11.55
CA PRO A 48 6.41 -3.18 10.91
C PRO A 48 5.34 -3.96 11.67
N THR A 49 4.28 -4.40 10.98
CA THR A 49 3.12 -5.10 11.55
C THR A 49 2.53 -6.13 10.60
N THR A 50 1.88 -7.15 11.15
CA THR A 50 1.09 -8.14 10.39
C THR A 50 -0.40 -8.11 10.76
N ALA A 51 -0.80 -7.13 11.59
CA ALA A 51 -2.16 -7.02 12.12
C ALA A 51 -3.22 -6.92 11.02
N HIS A 52 -2.89 -6.32 9.87
CA HIS A 52 -3.78 -6.20 8.71
C HIS A 52 -4.23 -7.57 8.17
N TYR A 53 -3.29 -8.52 8.06
CA TYR A 53 -3.60 -9.89 7.62
C TYR A 53 -4.39 -10.66 8.67
N ALA A 54 -4.05 -10.47 9.96
CA ALA A 54 -4.76 -11.10 11.06
C ALA A 54 -6.21 -10.58 11.23
N ALA A 55 -6.47 -9.33 10.83
CA ALA A 55 -7.81 -8.75 10.79
C ALA A 55 -8.61 -9.28 9.58
N ALA A 56 -7.98 -9.37 8.41
CA ALA A 56 -8.60 -9.91 7.20
C ALA A 56 -9.07 -11.36 7.38
N GLY A 57 -8.26 -12.21 8.03
CA GLY A 57 -8.61 -13.60 8.32
C GLY A 57 -9.70 -13.78 9.39
N ARG A 58 -9.91 -12.77 10.26
CA ARG A 58 -10.93 -12.79 11.32
C ARG A 58 -12.28 -12.19 10.89
N GLY A 59 -12.39 -11.65 9.67
CA GLY A 59 -13.66 -11.17 9.13
C GLY A 59 -14.27 -9.98 9.88
N VAL A 60 -13.47 -9.22 10.64
CA VAL A 60 -13.96 -7.98 11.26
C VAL A 60 -14.10 -6.94 10.16
N VAL A 61 -15.27 -6.90 9.52
CA VAL A 61 -15.67 -5.75 8.71
C VAL A 61 -15.67 -4.54 9.64
N GLY A 62 -14.88 -3.53 9.31
CA GLY A 62 -14.79 -2.32 10.12
C GLY A 62 -16.19 -1.81 10.40
N GLY A 63 -16.51 -1.65 11.68
CA GLY A 63 -17.79 -1.14 12.15
C GLY A 63 -18.06 0.24 11.56
N GLY A 64 -18.73 0.24 10.40
CA GLY A 64 -19.48 1.38 9.94
C GLY A 64 -20.49 1.69 11.03
N ARG A 65 -20.30 2.84 11.66
CA ARG A 65 -21.19 3.43 12.67
C ARG A 65 -22.65 3.16 12.27
N VAL A 66 -23.29 2.23 12.97
CA VAL A 66 -24.75 2.24 13.05
C VAL A 66 -25.10 3.54 13.79
N GLY A 67 -26.10 4.24 13.25
CA GLY A 67 -26.39 5.65 13.47
C GLY A 67 -26.36 6.12 14.92
N GLY A 68 -26.06 7.41 15.07
CA GLY A 68 -26.15 8.09 16.34
C GLY A 68 -27.58 8.10 16.86
N GLU A 69 -27.80 7.45 17.99
CA GLU A 69 -28.83 7.79 18.95
C GLU A 69 -28.18 7.67 20.33
N GLY A 70 -27.62 8.77 20.82
CA GLY A 70 -27.41 8.92 22.25
C GLY A 70 -28.77 9.29 22.87
N PRO A 71 -29.24 8.61 23.93
CA PRO A 71 -30.27 9.22 24.76
C PRO A 71 -29.66 10.48 25.38
N GLY A 72 -30.27 11.63 25.08
CA GLY A 72 -29.90 12.91 25.69
C GLY A 72 -29.95 12.86 27.21
N PRO A 73 -29.36 13.86 27.90
CA PRO A 73 -29.30 13.88 29.36
C PRO A 73 -30.73 13.86 29.93
N VAL A 74 -31.02 12.83 30.73
CA VAL A 74 -32.24 12.78 31.53
C VAL A 74 -32.14 13.86 32.61
N ALA A 75 -32.91 14.92 32.42
CA ALA A 75 -33.19 15.92 33.44
C ALA A 75 -34.42 15.48 34.26
N GLY A 76 -34.31 15.55 35.59
CA GLY A 76 -35.33 15.13 36.57
C GLY A 76 -35.21 13.63 36.88
N GLU A 77 -35.14 13.17 38.13
CA GLU A 77 -35.67 13.68 39.41
C GLU A 77 -34.69 13.41 40.57
#